data_AF-A0AAD0F120-F1
#
_entry.id   AF-A0AAD0F120-F1
#
_cell.length_a   1.000
_cell.length_b   1.000
_cell.length_c   1.000
_cell.angle_alpha   90.00
_cell.angle_beta   90.00
_cell.angle_gamma   90.00
#
_symmetry.space_group_name_H-M   'P 1'
#
loop_
_entity.id
_entity.type
_entity.pdbx_description
1 polymer ?
#
loop_
_entity_poly.entity_id
_entity_poly.type
_entity_poly.pdbx_seq_one_letter_code
_entity_poly.pdbx_strand_id
1 'polypeptide(L)'
;MKKFGSFFTLLTSKGYKKVVLIPLAFCLGFFLYSLYKNFTGGDVDKTVYDDGTTRISAQSDLGSVKLPKILDSLNIPIHDDLKIRNYDVLLDKDENITSIDIYCKSDKDANEIIDWYKEKLNATDDRAKGEWNGFDMDVSYSEGSKLFSITLKKQ
;
A
#
# COMPACT_ATOMS: atom_id res chain seq x y z
N MET A 1 22.22 34.50 -13.52
CA MET A 1 20.96 34.31 -14.28
C MET A 1 21.14 33.94 -15.77
N LYS A 2 22.32 33.57 -16.27
CA LYS A 2 22.55 33.29 -17.72
C LYS A 2 22.18 31.87 -18.22
N LYS A 3 21.94 30.88 -17.34
CA LYS A 3 21.73 29.47 -17.75
C LYS A 3 20.35 29.18 -18.35
N PHE A 4 19.30 29.89 -17.93
CA PHE A 4 17.94 29.65 -18.42
C PHE A 4 17.75 30.05 -19.89
N GLY A 5 18.42 31.11 -20.35
CA GLY A 5 18.33 31.54 -21.76
C GLY A 5 18.87 30.50 -22.74
N SER A 6 19.96 29.82 -22.38
CA SER A 6 20.61 28.83 -23.25
C SER A 6 19.76 27.57 -23.49
N PHE A 7 18.94 27.15 -22.53
CA PHE A 7 18.01 26.02 -22.70
C PHE A 7 16.90 26.34 -23.72
N PHE A 8 16.35 27.56 -23.69
CA PHE A 8 15.34 28.00 -24.65
C PHE A 8 15.89 28.17 -26.07
N THR A 9 17.16 28.56 -26.23
CA THR A 9 17.81 28.63 -27.55
C THR A 9 18.05 27.25 -28.16
N LEU A 10 18.33 26.24 -27.32
CA LEU A 10 18.47 24.84 -27.73
C LEU A 10 17.15 24.21 -28.21
N LEU A 11 16.02 24.60 -27.60
CA LEU A 11 14.66 24.17 -27.98
C LEU A 11 14.15 24.80 -29.30
N THR A 12 14.72 25.93 -29.72
CA THR A 12 14.25 26.72 -30.87
C THR A 12 15.04 26.47 -32.17
N SER A 13 16.25 25.91 -32.11
CA SER A 13 17.02 25.56 -33.31
C SER A 13 16.60 24.19 -33.89
N LYS A 14 16.29 24.16 -35.20
CA LYS A 14 15.65 23.01 -35.90
C LYS A 14 16.39 21.66 -35.75
N GLY A 15 17.73 21.67 -35.63
CA GLY A 15 18.55 20.46 -35.49
C GLY A 15 18.58 19.90 -34.07
N TYR A 16 18.70 20.78 -33.06
CA TYR A 16 18.85 20.37 -31.66
C TYR A 16 17.52 20.10 -30.96
N LYS A 17 16.41 20.64 -31.49
CA LYS A 17 15.05 20.40 -30.99
C LYS A 17 14.71 18.90 -30.89
N LYS A 18 15.09 18.09 -31.88
CA LYS A 18 14.86 16.63 -31.84
C LYS A 18 15.73 15.91 -30.81
N VAL A 19 17.00 16.32 -30.68
CA VAL A 19 17.98 15.72 -29.75
C VAL A 19 17.60 15.98 -28.29
N VAL A 20 16.93 17.09 -28.00
CA VAL A 20 16.46 17.42 -26.64
C VAL A 20 15.05 16.89 -26.38
N LEU A 21 14.11 17.02 -27.33
CA LEU A 21 12.72 16.60 -27.12
C LEU A 21 12.55 15.10 -27.02
N ILE A 22 13.31 14.30 -27.78
CA ILE A 22 13.16 12.84 -27.75
C ILE A 22 13.53 12.28 -26.35
N PRO A 23 14.72 12.54 -25.78
CA PRO A 23 15.04 12.10 -24.42
C PRO A 23 14.09 12.68 -23.37
N LEU A 24 13.67 13.94 -23.52
CA LEU A 24 12.73 14.56 -22.59
C LEU A 24 11.36 13.86 -22.59
N ALA A 25 10.86 13.49 -23.77
CA ALA A 25 9.62 12.73 -23.90
C ALA A 25 9.74 11.32 -23.30
N PHE A 26 10.89 10.65 -23.47
CA PHE A 26 11.16 9.38 -22.80
C PHE A 26 11.21 9.52 -21.28
N CYS A 27 11.91 10.53 -20.75
CA CYS A 27 11.94 10.83 -19.32
C CYS A 27 10.54 11.10 -18.76
N LEU A 28 9.73 11.89 -19.48
CA LEU A 28 8.36 12.18 -19.08
C LEU A 28 7.49 10.91 -19.11
N GLY A 29 7.63 10.07 -20.13
CA GLY A 29 6.93 8.80 -20.24
C GLY A 29 7.26 7.85 -19.09
N PHE A 30 8.55 7.69 -18.76
CA PHE A 30 8.99 6.86 -17.64
C PHE A 30 8.51 7.43 -16.30
N PHE A 31 8.57 8.75 -16.13
CA PHE A 31 8.07 9.41 -14.92
C PHE A 31 6.56 9.20 -14.74
N LEU A 32 5.76 9.43 -15.80
CA LEU A 32 4.32 9.22 -15.76
C LEU A 32 3.96 7.75 -15.53
N TYR A 33 4.71 6.80 -16.11
CA TYR A 33 4.53 5.37 -15.88
C TYR A 33 4.83 4.99 -14.42
N SER A 34 5.95 5.48 -13.87
CA SER A 34 6.30 5.26 -12.46
C SER A 34 5.25 5.86 -11.52
N LEU A 35 4.73 7.04 -11.85
CA LEU A 35 3.68 7.69 -11.09
C LEU A 35 2.37 6.90 -11.17
N TYR A 36 1.95 6.47 -12.36
CA TYR A 36 0.78 5.62 -12.56
C TYR A 36 0.86 4.34 -11.72
N LYS A 37 1.98 3.64 -11.78
CA LYS A 37 2.20 2.38 -11.03
C LYS A 37 2.14 2.59 -9.52
N ASN A 38 2.75 3.66 -9.02
CA ASN A 38 2.65 4.05 -7.61
C ASN A 38 1.25 4.52 -7.21
N PHE A 39 0.43 4.99 -8.15
CA PHE A 39 -0.98 5.32 -7.91
C PHE A 39 -1.88 4.09 -7.92
N THR A 40 -1.57 3.06 -8.72
CA THR A 40 -2.38 1.84 -8.84
C THR A 40 -2.07 0.75 -7.83
N GLY A 41 -1.23 1.04 -6.82
CA GLY A 41 -0.99 0.11 -5.70
C GLY A 41 0.36 -0.61 -5.71
N GLY A 42 1.32 -0.18 -6.53
CA GLY A 42 2.64 -0.82 -6.61
C GLY A 42 2.60 -2.19 -7.30
N ASP A 43 3.76 -2.86 -7.37
CA ASP A 43 3.82 -4.27 -7.77
C ASP A 43 3.44 -5.15 -6.59
N VAL A 44 2.68 -6.21 -6.88
CA VAL A 44 2.55 -7.33 -5.95
C VAL A 44 3.80 -8.18 -6.07
N ASP A 45 4.53 -8.29 -4.97
CA ASP A 45 5.69 -9.17 -4.84
C ASP A 45 5.28 -10.50 -4.19
N LYS A 46 5.82 -11.60 -4.69
CA LYS A 46 5.64 -12.94 -4.13
C LYS A 46 7.02 -13.52 -3.86
N THR A 47 7.42 -13.55 -2.61
CA THR A 47 8.68 -14.15 -2.16
C THR A 47 8.41 -15.53 -1.58
N VAL A 48 9.12 -16.55 -2.08
CA VAL A 48 9.14 -17.90 -1.50
C VAL A 48 10.45 -18.06 -0.73
N TYR A 49 10.37 -18.39 0.55
CA TYR A 49 11.52 -18.58 1.41
C TYR A 49 12.11 -19.99 1.30
N ASP A 50 13.35 -20.17 1.74
CA ASP A 50 14.06 -21.46 1.72
C ASP A 50 13.35 -22.55 2.53
N ASP A 51 12.58 -22.14 3.54
CA ASP A 51 11.77 -23.06 4.34
C ASP A 51 10.44 -23.44 3.67
N GLY A 52 10.17 -22.95 2.46
CA GLY A 52 8.95 -23.22 1.69
C GLY A 52 7.75 -22.35 2.06
N THR A 53 7.88 -21.44 3.03
CA THR A 53 6.83 -20.45 3.31
C THR A 53 6.81 -19.36 2.24
N THR A 54 5.66 -18.69 2.08
CA THR A 54 5.49 -17.66 1.06
C THR A 54 5.00 -16.35 1.68
N ARG A 55 5.57 -15.23 1.24
CA ARG A 55 5.07 -13.87 1.52
C ARG A 55 4.54 -13.24 0.25
N ILE A 56 3.30 -12.75 0.30
CA ILE A 56 2.73 -11.88 -0.74
C ILE A 56 2.61 -10.49 -0.15
N SER A 57 3.23 -9.51 -0.79
CA SER A 57 3.24 -8.14 -0.31
C SER A 57 3.04 -7.15 -1.44
N ALA A 58 2.54 -5.97 -1.11
CA ALA A 58 2.53 -4.85 -2.03
C ALA A 58 2.61 -3.55 -1.23
N GLN A 59 3.23 -2.54 -1.82
CA GLN A 59 3.38 -1.23 -1.21
C GLN A 59 3.12 -0.12 -2.22
N SER A 60 2.48 0.93 -1.74
CA SER A 60 2.24 2.15 -2.50
C SER A 60 2.59 3.38 -1.67
N ASP A 61 3.47 4.21 -2.23
CA ASP A 61 3.89 5.48 -1.64
C ASP A 61 2.98 6.66 -2.03
N LEU A 62 2.09 6.50 -3.00
CA LEU A 62 1.22 7.58 -3.48
C LEU A 62 -0.26 7.19 -3.47
N GLY A 63 -0.61 6.04 -4.02
CA GLY A 63 -1.99 5.54 -4.10
C GLY A 63 -2.42 4.61 -2.96
N SER A 64 -3.54 3.93 -3.19
CA SER A 64 -4.01 2.82 -2.36
C SER A 64 -3.68 1.49 -3.03
N VAL A 65 -3.23 0.54 -2.26
CA VAL A 65 -3.04 -0.85 -2.70
C VAL A 65 -4.39 -1.57 -2.63
N LYS A 66 -4.63 -2.51 -3.54
CA LYS A 66 -5.76 -3.46 -3.45
C LYS A 66 -5.29 -4.74 -2.77
N LEU A 67 -6.08 -5.24 -1.82
CA LEU A 67 -5.80 -6.53 -1.20
C LEU A 67 -5.79 -7.66 -2.26
N PRO A 68 -4.95 -8.69 -2.07
CA PRO A 68 -4.87 -9.79 -3.02
C PRO A 68 -6.11 -10.66 -2.90
N LYS A 69 -6.56 -11.23 -4.02
CA LYS A 69 -7.82 -12.01 -4.12
C LYS A 69 -7.93 -13.18 -3.14
N ILE A 70 -6.80 -13.71 -2.67
CA ILE A 70 -6.77 -14.78 -1.67
C ILE A 70 -7.45 -14.35 -0.35
N LEU A 71 -7.49 -13.04 -0.06
CA LEU A 71 -8.16 -12.48 1.11
C LEU A 71 -9.66 -12.20 0.90
N ASP A 72 -10.20 -12.30 -0.32
CA ASP A 72 -11.61 -11.98 -0.61
C ASP A 72 -12.56 -12.84 0.24
N SER A 73 -12.17 -14.09 0.52
CA SER A 73 -12.93 -15.03 1.35
C SER A 73 -13.00 -14.64 2.83
N LEU A 74 -12.03 -13.86 3.32
CA LEU A 74 -11.96 -13.43 4.72
C LEU A 74 -12.79 -12.19 5.01
N ASN A 75 -13.31 -11.51 3.97
CA ASN A 75 -14.15 -10.31 4.09
C ASN A 75 -13.66 -9.35 5.19
N ILE A 76 -12.36 -9.04 5.18
CA ILE A 76 -11.73 -8.26 6.25
C ILE A 76 -12.40 -6.89 6.28
N PRO A 77 -12.91 -6.43 7.44
CA PRO A 77 -13.60 -5.16 7.52
C PRO A 77 -12.55 -4.06 7.38
N ILE A 78 -12.61 -3.30 6.30
CA ILE A 78 -11.78 -2.12 6.10
C ILE A 78 -12.71 -0.91 6.14
N HIS A 79 -12.49 0.00 7.10
CA HIS A 79 -13.25 1.24 7.21
C HIS A 79 -13.11 2.10 5.94
N ASP A 80 -14.20 2.71 5.46
CA ASP A 80 -14.24 3.41 4.17
C ASP A 80 -13.24 4.58 4.05
N ASP A 81 -12.94 5.22 5.19
CA ASP A 81 -11.94 6.30 5.26
C ASP A 81 -10.48 5.82 5.32
N LEU A 82 -10.23 4.50 5.26
CA LEU A 82 -8.87 3.95 5.23
C LEU A 82 -8.38 3.72 3.80
N LYS A 83 -7.21 4.27 3.51
CA LYS A 83 -6.45 3.99 2.29
C LYS A 83 -5.34 3.00 2.60
N ILE A 84 -5.39 1.82 2.00
CA ILE A 84 -4.39 0.76 2.22
C ILE A 84 -3.07 1.19 1.58
N ARG A 85 -2.00 1.23 2.37
CA ARG A 85 -0.67 1.69 1.94
C ARG A 85 0.26 0.54 1.62
N ASN A 86 0.20 -0.51 2.41
CA ASN A 86 0.87 -1.76 2.14
C ASN A 86 0.15 -2.89 2.88
N TYR A 87 0.49 -4.10 2.49
CA TYR A 87 0.10 -5.30 3.20
C TYR A 87 1.19 -6.36 3.09
N ASP A 88 1.15 -7.30 4.02
CA ASP A 88 1.90 -8.53 4.02
C ASP A 88 0.95 -9.69 4.32
N VAL A 89 0.98 -10.72 3.47
CA VAL A 89 0.26 -11.98 3.67
C VAL A 89 1.28 -13.08 3.76
N LEU A 90 1.36 -13.75 4.91
CA LEU A 90 2.20 -14.92 5.12
C LEU A 90 1.38 -16.19 4.92
N LEU A 91 1.95 -17.10 4.14
CA LEU A 91 1.41 -18.42 3.86
C LEU A 91 2.39 -19.48 4.35
N ASP A 92 1.85 -20.58 4.88
CA ASP A 92 2.64 -21.77 5.17
C ASP A 92 3.02 -22.54 3.88
N LYS A 93 3.68 -23.68 4.05
CA LYS A 93 4.13 -24.57 2.97
C LYS A 93 2.98 -25.14 2.13
N ASP A 94 1.78 -25.21 2.71
CA ASP A 94 0.57 -25.75 2.09
C ASP A 94 -0.31 -24.61 1.52
N GLU A 95 0.26 -23.40 1.39
CA GLU A 95 -0.39 -22.17 0.93
C GLU A 95 -1.56 -21.69 1.83
N ASN A 96 -1.65 -22.14 3.08
CA ASN A 96 -2.63 -21.61 4.02
C ASN A 96 -2.15 -20.29 4.63
N ILE A 97 -3.06 -19.32 4.73
CA ILE A 97 -2.78 -18.05 5.41
C ILE A 97 -2.49 -18.30 6.88
N THR A 98 -1.35 -17.78 7.36
CA THR A 98 -0.91 -17.82 8.76
C THR A 98 -1.03 -16.45 9.42
N SER A 99 -0.66 -15.39 8.71
CA SER A 99 -0.86 -14.02 9.17
C SER A 99 -1.08 -13.04 8.03
N ILE A 100 -1.74 -11.94 8.37
CA ILE A 100 -1.99 -10.81 7.49
C ILE A 100 -1.69 -9.54 8.28
N ASP A 101 -0.86 -8.67 7.74
CA ASP A 101 -0.62 -7.33 8.26
C ASP A 101 -1.02 -6.33 7.18
N ILE A 102 -1.95 -5.42 7.49
CA ILE A 102 -2.42 -4.38 6.56
C ILE A 102 -2.17 -3.05 7.23
N TYR A 103 -1.48 -2.14 6.54
CA TYR A 103 -1.26 -0.80 7.05
C TYR A 103 -2.00 0.22 6.21
N CYS A 104 -2.75 1.07 6.90
CA CYS A 104 -3.66 2.01 6.31
C CYS A 104 -3.38 3.42 6.79
N LYS A 105 -3.66 4.39 5.93
CA LYS A 105 -3.65 5.82 6.27
C LYS A 105 -5.07 6.37 6.22
N SER A 106 -5.41 7.25 7.15
CA SER A 106 -6.62 8.05 7.09
C SER A 106 -6.30 9.52 7.31
N ASP A 107 -7.19 10.38 6.85
CA ASP A 107 -7.21 11.81 7.14
C ASP A 107 -8.26 12.14 8.25
N LYS A 108 -8.92 11.11 8.80
CA LYS A 108 -9.93 11.20 9.87
C LYS A 108 -9.34 11.05 11.27
N ASP A 109 -10.18 11.30 12.29
CA ASP A 109 -9.81 11.08 13.68
C ASP A 109 -9.52 9.60 13.96
N ALA A 110 -8.42 9.35 14.66
CA ALA A 110 -7.99 7.99 14.92
C ALA A 110 -8.91 7.24 15.88
N ASN A 111 -9.49 7.93 16.85
CA ASN A 111 -10.37 7.31 17.84
C ASN A 111 -11.70 6.89 17.21
N GLU A 112 -12.25 7.71 16.30
CA GLU A 112 -13.48 7.37 15.56
C GLU A 112 -13.33 6.04 14.81
N ILE A 113 -12.22 5.87 14.09
CA ILE A 113 -11.94 4.64 13.35
C ILE A 113 -11.71 3.46 14.30
N ILE A 114 -10.95 3.66 15.38
CA ILE A 114 -10.70 2.60 16.37
C ILE A 114 -11.99 2.14 17.05
N ASP A 115 -12.88 3.07 17.41
CA ASP A 115 -14.15 2.73 18.05
C ASP A 115 -15.09 1.97 17.10
N TRP A 116 -15.10 2.32 15.81
CA TRP A 116 -15.79 1.51 14.79
C TRP A 116 -15.27 0.06 14.74
N TYR A 117 -13.95 -0.14 14.83
CA TYR A 117 -13.39 -1.50 14.88
C TYR A 117 -13.74 -2.23 16.17
N LYS A 118 -13.75 -1.55 17.32
CA LYS A 118 -14.19 -2.16 18.59
C LYS A 118 -15.62 -2.67 18.50
N GLU A 119 -16.53 -1.86 17.94
CA GLU A 119 -17.93 -2.26 17.72
C GLU A 119 -18.02 -3.47 16.78
N LYS A 120 -17.29 -3.44 15.66
CA LYS A 120 -17.27 -4.56 14.69
C LYS A 120 -16.74 -5.86 15.27
N LEU A 121 -15.73 -5.78 16.13
CA LEU A 121 -15.07 -6.92 16.75
C LEU A 121 -15.72 -7.36 18.06
N ASN A 122 -16.78 -6.66 18.52
CA ASN A 122 -17.36 -6.83 19.85
C ASN A 122 -16.29 -6.81 20.96
N ALA A 123 -15.31 -5.92 20.83
CA ALA A 123 -14.19 -5.84 21.75
C ALA A 123 -14.65 -5.49 23.16
N THR A 124 -14.22 -6.27 24.15
CA THR A 124 -14.54 -6.04 25.57
C THR A 124 -13.56 -5.13 26.28
N ASP A 125 -12.41 -4.90 25.64
CA ASP A 125 -11.28 -4.17 26.18
C ASP A 125 -11.15 -2.80 25.51
N ASP A 126 -10.26 -1.97 26.05
CA ASP A 126 -9.87 -0.68 25.51
C ASP A 126 -9.15 -0.76 24.15
N ARG A 127 -8.84 -1.97 23.67
CA ARG A 127 -8.21 -2.25 22.36
C ARG A 127 -9.22 -2.81 21.37
N ALA A 128 -9.08 -2.44 20.09
CA ALA A 128 -9.87 -3.00 19.01
C ALA A 128 -9.35 -4.40 18.60
N LYS A 129 -9.60 -5.38 19.47
CA LYS A 129 -9.17 -6.78 19.29
C LYS A 129 -10.38 -7.71 19.37
N GLY A 130 -10.38 -8.75 18.54
CA GLY A 130 -11.41 -9.79 18.54
C GLY A 130 -11.10 -10.93 17.58
N GLU A 131 -12.02 -11.88 17.47
CA GLU A 131 -11.94 -12.96 16.49
C GLU A 131 -12.60 -12.53 15.17
N TRP A 132 -11.99 -12.88 14.04
CA TRP A 132 -12.54 -12.67 12.72
C TRP A 132 -12.20 -13.81 11.76
N ASN A 133 -13.20 -14.59 11.35
CA ASN A 133 -13.08 -15.67 10.36
C ASN A 133 -11.95 -16.69 10.65
N GLY A 134 -11.77 -17.05 11.91
CA GLY A 134 -10.76 -18.00 12.40
C GLY A 134 -9.39 -17.37 12.70
N PHE A 135 -9.30 -16.03 12.70
CA PHE A 135 -8.08 -15.29 13.02
C PHE A 135 -8.29 -14.41 14.25
N ASP A 136 -7.24 -14.28 15.06
CA ASP A 136 -7.15 -13.22 16.06
C ASP A 136 -6.81 -11.90 15.34
N MET A 137 -7.78 -10.99 15.31
CA MET A 137 -7.66 -9.68 14.70
C MET A 137 -7.35 -8.61 15.75
N ASP A 138 -6.36 -7.76 15.47
CA ASP A 138 -5.97 -6.61 16.30
C ASP A 138 -5.83 -5.38 15.40
N VAL A 139 -6.50 -4.30 15.77
CA VAL A 139 -6.43 -3.01 15.09
C VAL A 139 -5.89 -1.95 16.04
N SER A 140 -4.83 -1.29 15.60
CA SER A 140 -4.17 -0.24 16.37
C SER A 140 -3.80 0.95 15.48
N TYR A 141 -3.62 2.11 16.12
CA TYR A 141 -3.11 3.31 15.47
C TYR A 141 -1.79 3.71 16.11
N SER A 142 -0.81 4.06 15.27
CA SER A 142 0.51 4.48 15.69
C SER A 142 0.70 5.97 15.43
N GLU A 143 0.77 6.77 16.50
CA GLU A 143 1.03 8.22 16.40
C GLU A 143 2.35 8.56 15.71
N GLY A 144 3.38 7.74 15.90
CA GLY A 144 4.71 7.95 15.32
C GLY A 144 4.72 7.81 13.79
N SER A 145 3.99 6.82 13.26
CA SER A 145 3.91 6.56 11.82
C SER A 145 2.68 7.19 11.16
N LYS A 146 1.68 7.61 11.95
CA LYS A 146 0.35 8.04 11.51
C LYS A 146 -0.35 7.00 10.64
N LEU A 147 -0.18 5.73 10.99
CA LEU A 147 -0.77 4.60 10.30
C LEU A 147 -1.62 3.76 11.26
N PHE A 148 -2.71 3.25 10.72
CA PHE A 148 -3.43 2.14 11.30
C PHE A 148 -2.74 0.85 10.89
N SER A 149 -2.63 -0.09 11.82
CA SER A 149 -2.21 -1.46 11.58
C SER A 149 -3.39 -2.37 11.88
N ILE A 150 -3.75 -3.19 10.91
CA ILE A 150 -4.78 -4.23 11.01
C ILE A 150 -4.04 -5.55 10.87
N THR A 151 -3.97 -6.30 11.95
CA THR A 151 -3.24 -7.56 12.03
C THR A 151 -4.22 -8.71 12.21
N LEU A 152 -4.11 -9.77 11.42
CA LEU A 152 -4.85 -11.02 11.61
C LEU A 152 -3.83 -12.16 11.74
N LYS A 153 -3.92 -12.95 12.80
CA LYS A 153 -3.03 -14.11 13.02
C LYS A 153 -3.83 -15.36 13.35
N LYS A 154 -3.47 -16.49 12.74
CA LYS A 154 -3.95 -17.78 13.24
C LYS A 154 -3.34 -18.05 14.62
N GLN A 155 -4.16 -18.56 15.52
CA GLN A 155 -3.71 -19.13 16.79
C GLN A 155 -2.91 -20.41 16.58
#